data_AF-A0A929UBN5-F1
#
_entry.id   AF-A0A929UBN5-F1
#
_cell.length_a   1.000
_cell.length_b   1.000
_cell.length_c   1.000
_cell.angle_alpha   90.00
_cell.angle_beta   90.00
_cell.angle_gamma   90.00
#
_symmetry.space_group_name_H-M   'P 1'
#
loop_
_entity.id
_entity.type
_entity.pdbx_description
1 polymer ?
#
loop_
_entity_poly.entity_id
_entity_poly.type
_entity_poly.pdbx_seq_one_letter_code
_entity_poly.pdbx_strand_id
1 'polypeptide(L)'
;QPGIGRALPGEAAPKVKEAPTIMQVVVNMIPTNPIASMAKADILPVIIFSLFLGAGIISVGGSRSKLLINLFDAGAEVCYKIIAMIMRLAPIGVFCLLLPVVVQNGPKVLLPLLSVIIAMAVGCTIHAVCVYSSVAAVVGHMSPVRFFRGMAEAMVIAFTTCSSAGTLPVNMKNTEEKLGVKRDIVSFVLPLGATINMDGTALYMGVCSLFIANVFGIHLTMDQMMMIVLTGTLASIGTAGVPGAGLIMLAMVLQSVGLPLEGLALVAGIDRVLDMFRTTLNITGDAAVAVAIDATEKSVPTQLEITE
;
A
#
# COMPACT_ATOMS: atom_id res chain seq x y z
N GLN A 1 19.20 1.22 16.34
CA GLN A 1 18.41 0.68 17.46
C GLN A 1 17.48 1.76 17.99
N PRO A 2 16.25 1.86 17.47
CA PRO A 2 15.29 2.88 17.91
C PRO A 2 14.84 2.59 19.35
N GLY A 3 14.76 3.60 20.21
CA GLY A 3 14.15 3.49 21.55
C GLY A 3 15.08 3.14 22.72
N ILE A 4 16.36 2.86 22.50
CA ILE A 4 17.30 2.55 23.60
C ILE A 4 17.49 3.76 24.53
N GLY A 5 17.41 3.51 25.84
CA GLY A 5 17.75 4.48 26.89
C GLY A 5 16.66 5.55 27.15
N ARG A 6 15.45 5.38 26.62
CA ARG A 6 14.33 6.30 26.86
C ARG A 6 13.26 5.64 27.71
N ALA A 7 13.07 6.12 28.94
CA ALA A 7 11.86 5.86 29.73
C ALA A 7 10.81 6.92 29.34
N LEU A 8 9.82 6.54 28.56
CA LEU A 8 8.68 7.40 28.21
C LEU A 8 7.48 7.00 29.08
N PRO A 9 6.71 7.95 29.62
CA PRO A 9 5.49 7.62 30.35
C PRO A 9 4.52 6.88 29.43
N GLY A 10 4.09 5.69 29.84
CA GLY A 10 3.03 4.96 29.13
C GLY A 10 1.69 5.62 29.41
N GLU A 11 1.08 6.21 28.38
CA GLU A 11 -0.35 6.53 28.41
C GLU A 11 -1.18 5.28 28.09
N ALA A 12 -2.48 5.33 28.39
CA ALA A 12 -3.39 4.24 28.10
C ALA A 12 -3.38 3.90 26.61
N ALA A 13 -3.28 2.61 26.29
CA ALA A 13 -3.30 2.14 24.91
C ALA A 13 -4.59 2.60 24.19
N PRO A 14 -4.51 3.05 22.92
CA PRO A 14 -5.70 3.36 22.13
C PRO A 14 -6.60 2.12 22.03
N LYS A 15 -7.93 2.32 22.02
CA LYS A 15 -8.88 1.22 21.78
C LYS A 15 -8.70 0.71 20.35
N VAL A 16 -8.14 -0.49 20.21
CA VAL A 16 -7.93 -1.13 18.90
C VAL A 16 -9.12 -2.01 18.57
N LYS A 17 -9.66 -1.89 17.36
CA LYS A 17 -10.65 -2.85 16.83
C LYS A 17 -9.94 -4.16 16.51
N GLU A 18 -10.59 -5.28 16.79
CA GLU A 18 -10.06 -6.59 16.39
C GLU A 18 -9.83 -6.63 14.87
N ALA A 19 -8.62 -7.02 14.49
CA ALA A 19 -8.28 -7.19 13.10
C ALA A 19 -8.91 -8.49 12.56
N PRO A 20 -9.38 -8.49 11.29
CA PRO A 20 -10.04 -9.64 10.71
C PRO A 20 -9.06 -10.83 10.60
N THR A 21 -9.58 -12.04 10.74
CA THR A 21 -8.78 -13.25 10.53
C THR A 21 -8.50 -13.47 9.05
N ILE A 22 -7.45 -14.24 8.70
CA ILE A 22 -7.10 -14.55 7.30
C ILE A 22 -8.29 -15.21 6.58
N MET A 23 -9.01 -16.12 7.24
CA MET A 23 -10.20 -16.75 6.67
C MET A 23 -11.32 -15.75 6.43
N GLN A 24 -11.51 -14.78 7.33
CA GLN A 24 -12.47 -13.70 7.10
C GLN A 24 -12.05 -12.82 5.92
N VAL A 25 -10.76 -12.50 5.77
CA VAL A 25 -10.27 -11.75 4.61
C VAL A 25 -10.60 -12.49 3.30
N VAL A 26 -10.34 -13.80 3.24
CA VAL A 26 -10.66 -14.63 2.06
C VAL A 26 -12.15 -14.68 1.77
N VAL A 27 -12.98 -14.94 2.77
CA VAL A 27 -14.45 -14.99 2.61
C VAL A 27 -15.00 -13.63 2.19
N ASN A 28 -14.48 -12.55 2.76
CA ASN A 28 -14.90 -11.19 2.45
C ASN A 28 -14.49 -10.75 1.03
N MET A 29 -13.60 -11.47 0.34
CA MET A 29 -13.25 -11.16 -1.06
C MET A 29 -14.44 -11.35 -2.01
N ILE A 30 -15.41 -12.21 -1.67
CA ILE A 30 -16.59 -12.44 -2.51
C ILE A 30 -17.69 -11.46 -2.08
N PRO A 31 -18.03 -10.45 -2.90
CA PRO A 31 -19.06 -9.49 -2.52
C PRO A 31 -20.43 -10.16 -2.49
N THR A 32 -21.13 -10.05 -1.36
CA THR A 32 -22.57 -10.40 -1.28
C THR A 32 -23.43 -9.39 -2.03
N ASN A 33 -22.96 -8.14 -2.12
CA ASN A 33 -23.59 -7.07 -2.89
C ASN A 33 -22.50 -6.16 -3.52
N PRO A 34 -22.24 -6.30 -4.83
CA PRO A 34 -21.23 -5.50 -5.53
C PRO A 34 -21.51 -3.99 -5.49
N ILE A 35 -22.79 -3.59 -5.56
CA ILE A 35 -23.18 -2.18 -5.52
C ILE A 35 -22.88 -1.58 -4.15
N ALA A 36 -23.19 -2.30 -3.08
CA ALA A 36 -22.86 -1.88 -1.73
C ALA A 36 -21.33 -1.81 -1.52
N SER A 37 -20.57 -2.73 -2.11
CA SER A 37 -19.10 -2.75 -2.04
C SER A 37 -18.49 -1.53 -2.74
N MET A 38 -19.02 -1.15 -3.91
CA MET A 38 -18.63 0.08 -4.60
C MET A 38 -18.95 1.33 -3.76
N ALA A 39 -20.14 1.38 -3.14
CA ALA A 39 -20.55 2.50 -2.32
C ALA A 39 -19.70 2.66 -1.05
N LYS A 40 -19.21 1.55 -0.48
CA LYS A 40 -18.34 1.52 0.71
C LYS A 40 -16.85 1.63 0.40
N ALA A 41 -16.47 1.66 -0.88
CA ALA A 41 -15.08 1.61 -1.33
C ALA A 41 -14.33 0.35 -0.87
N ASP A 42 -15.02 -0.80 -0.82
CA ASP A 42 -14.41 -2.11 -0.57
C ASP A 42 -13.70 -2.59 -1.85
N ILE A 43 -12.43 -2.21 -2.02
CA ILE A 43 -11.67 -2.39 -3.29
C ILE A 43 -11.58 -3.86 -3.71
N LEU A 44 -11.18 -4.75 -2.80
CA LEU A 44 -10.93 -6.15 -3.15
C LEU A 44 -12.20 -6.90 -3.63
N PRO A 45 -13.37 -6.78 -2.97
CA PRO A 45 -14.62 -7.31 -3.51
C PRO A 45 -15.00 -6.72 -4.86
N VAL A 46 -14.76 -5.43 -5.07
CA VAL A 46 -15.03 -4.76 -6.35
C VAL A 46 -14.15 -5.35 -7.45
N ILE A 47 -12.86 -5.63 -7.20
CA ILE A 47 -11.96 -6.29 -8.15
C ILE A 47 -12.50 -7.67 -8.55
N ILE A 48 -12.84 -8.51 -7.55
CA ILE A 48 -13.34 -9.86 -7.80
C ILE A 48 -14.62 -9.82 -8.65
N PHE A 49 -15.57 -8.94 -8.30
CA PHE A 49 -16.76 -8.75 -9.10
C PHE A 49 -16.46 -8.26 -10.53
N SER A 50 -15.57 -7.29 -10.69
CA SER A 50 -15.17 -6.76 -12.00
C SER A 50 -14.53 -7.83 -12.89
N LEU A 51 -13.76 -8.77 -12.34
CA LEU A 51 -13.21 -9.90 -13.09
C LEU A 51 -14.31 -10.84 -13.59
N PHE A 52 -15.24 -11.25 -12.72
CA PHE A 52 -16.36 -12.10 -13.13
C PHE A 52 -17.28 -11.40 -14.13
N LEU A 53 -17.52 -10.10 -13.95
CA LEU A 53 -18.28 -9.28 -14.88
C LEU A 53 -17.60 -9.21 -16.24
N GLY A 54 -16.29 -8.94 -16.28
CA GLY A 54 -15.49 -8.91 -17.50
C GLY A 54 -15.50 -10.25 -18.23
N ALA A 55 -15.25 -11.36 -17.52
CA ALA A 55 -15.32 -12.70 -18.07
C ALA A 55 -16.72 -13.03 -18.62
N GLY A 56 -17.78 -12.62 -17.91
CA GLY A 56 -19.16 -12.75 -18.38
C GLY A 56 -19.45 -11.95 -19.65
N ILE A 57 -18.98 -10.70 -19.73
CA ILE A 57 -19.12 -9.84 -20.92
C ILE A 57 -18.42 -10.46 -22.14
N ILE A 58 -17.21 -11.01 -21.96
CA ILE A 58 -16.48 -11.70 -23.03
C ILE A 58 -17.24 -12.95 -23.49
N SER A 59 -17.76 -13.73 -22.54
CA SER A 59 -18.50 -14.98 -22.80
C SER A 59 -19.79 -14.77 -23.60
N VAL A 60 -20.45 -13.61 -23.45
CA VAL A 60 -21.64 -13.25 -24.25
C VAL A 60 -21.32 -13.08 -25.73
N GLY A 61 -20.12 -12.59 -26.06
CA GLY A 61 -19.67 -12.39 -27.43
C GLY A 61 -20.47 -11.37 -28.26
N GLY A 62 -20.09 -11.24 -29.53
CA GLY A 62 -20.81 -10.44 -30.53
C GLY A 62 -20.86 -8.93 -30.28
N SER A 63 -21.88 -8.27 -30.83
CA SER A 63 -22.06 -6.81 -30.74
C SER A 63 -22.42 -6.33 -29.33
N ARG A 64 -23.10 -7.17 -28.53
CA ARG A 64 -23.48 -6.86 -27.14
C ARG A 64 -22.26 -6.77 -26.22
N SER A 65 -21.32 -7.70 -26.37
CA SER A 65 -20.04 -7.67 -25.65
C SER A 65 -19.26 -6.39 -25.98
N LYS A 66 -19.08 -6.08 -27.27
CA LYS A 66 -18.39 -4.86 -27.73
C LYS A 66 -19.02 -3.57 -27.19
N LEU A 67 -20.35 -3.49 -27.13
CA LEU A 67 -21.04 -2.33 -26.57
C LEU A 67 -20.64 -2.07 -25.11
N LEU A 68 -20.65 -3.11 -24.28
CA LEU A 68 -20.31 -3.00 -22.86
C LEU A 68 -18.82 -2.73 -22.65
N ILE A 69 -17.93 -3.38 -23.40
CA ILE A 69 -16.49 -3.11 -23.35
C ILE A 69 -16.21 -1.64 -23.65
N ASN A 70 -16.75 -1.13 -24.77
CA ASN A 70 -16.56 0.27 -25.17
C ASN A 70 -17.14 1.25 -24.13
N LEU A 71 -18.24 0.90 -23.46
CA LEU A 71 -18.81 1.72 -22.38
C LEU A 71 -17.86 1.82 -21.19
N PHE A 72 -17.33 0.69 -20.70
CA PHE A 72 -16.39 0.67 -19.59
C PHE A 72 -15.07 1.35 -19.95
N ASP A 73 -14.56 1.15 -21.18
CA ASP A 73 -13.35 1.81 -21.64
C ASP A 73 -13.49 3.32 -21.71
N ALA A 74 -14.60 3.82 -22.26
CA ALA A 74 -14.91 5.24 -22.28
C ALA A 74 -15.04 5.82 -20.86
N GLY A 75 -15.66 5.08 -19.93
CA GLY A 75 -15.77 5.47 -18.53
C GLY A 75 -14.39 5.60 -17.85
N ALA A 76 -13.51 4.63 -18.07
CA ALA A 76 -12.15 4.67 -17.54
C ALA A 76 -11.32 5.82 -18.15
N GLU A 77 -11.45 6.09 -19.45
CA GLU A 77 -10.83 7.28 -20.07
C GLU A 77 -11.29 8.58 -19.42
N VAL A 78 -12.59 8.71 -19.14
CA VAL A 78 -13.14 9.88 -18.42
C VAL A 78 -12.51 10.00 -17.02
N CYS A 79 -12.40 8.89 -16.28
CA CYS A 79 -11.72 8.86 -14.99
C CYS A 79 -10.27 9.36 -15.08
N TYR A 80 -9.49 8.87 -16.06
CA TYR A 80 -8.12 9.33 -16.30
C TYR A 80 -8.02 10.82 -16.61
N LYS A 81 -8.95 11.38 -17.39
CA LYS A 81 -9.03 12.83 -17.61
C LYS A 81 -9.36 13.61 -16.35
N ILE A 82 -10.30 13.12 -15.52
CA ILE A 82 -10.63 13.72 -14.22
C ILE A 82 -9.40 13.76 -13.31
N ILE A 83 -8.67 12.65 -13.23
CA ILE A 83 -7.43 12.56 -12.45
C ILE A 83 -6.43 13.59 -12.96
N ALA A 84 -6.24 13.71 -14.27
CA ALA A 84 -5.35 14.72 -14.86
C ALA A 84 -5.73 16.16 -14.47
N MET A 85 -7.03 16.46 -14.33
CA MET A 85 -7.50 17.78 -13.86
C MET A 85 -7.20 17.99 -12.37
N ILE A 86 -7.48 16.99 -11.53
CA ILE A 86 -7.20 17.03 -10.08
C ILE A 86 -5.70 17.23 -9.84
N MET A 87 -4.85 16.61 -10.67
CA MET A 87 -3.39 16.73 -10.55
C MET A 87 -2.85 18.14 -10.70
N ARG A 88 -3.58 19.05 -11.36
CA ARG A 88 -3.22 20.47 -11.42
C ARG A 88 -3.33 21.16 -10.05
N LEU A 89 -4.20 20.67 -9.18
CA LEU A 89 -4.42 21.18 -7.83
C LEU A 89 -3.57 20.46 -6.78
N ALA A 90 -2.87 19.37 -7.16
CA ALA A 90 -2.10 18.55 -6.24
C ALA A 90 -1.07 19.34 -5.40
N PRO A 91 -0.32 20.34 -5.93
CA PRO A 91 0.62 21.09 -5.10
C PRO A 91 -0.05 21.81 -3.91
N ILE A 92 -1.25 22.34 -4.12
CA ILE A 92 -2.04 23.01 -3.07
C ILE A 92 -2.56 21.98 -2.06
N GLY A 93 -3.11 20.86 -2.56
CA GLY A 93 -3.59 19.77 -1.72
C GLY A 93 -2.49 19.17 -0.84
N VAL A 94 -1.32 18.90 -1.42
CA VAL A 94 -0.11 18.41 -0.73
C VAL A 94 0.29 19.36 0.39
N PHE A 95 0.36 20.67 0.11
CA PHE A 95 0.69 21.67 1.13
C PHE A 95 -0.31 21.65 2.29
N CYS A 96 -1.61 21.65 1.98
CA CYS A 96 -2.68 21.60 2.99
C CYS A 96 -2.68 20.30 3.80
N LEU A 97 -2.29 19.16 3.22
CA LEU A 97 -2.18 17.88 3.92
C LEU A 97 -0.95 17.80 4.82
N LEU A 98 0.15 18.47 4.45
CA LEU A 98 1.39 18.50 5.23
C LEU A 98 1.30 19.43 6.45
N LEU A 99 0.58 20.55 6.33
CA LEU A 99 0.54 21.58 7.36
C LEU A 99 0.06 21.06 8.74
N PRO A 100 -1.05 20.30 8.86
CA PRO A 100 -1.47 19.73 10.14
C PRO A 100 -0.44 18.76 10.72
N VAL A 101 0.27 18.00 9.88
CA VAL A 101 1.31 17.07 10.32
C VAL A 101 2.45 17.83 10.99
N VAL A 102 2.88 18.95 10.42
CA VAL A 102 3.93 19.82 10.99
C VAL A 102 3.47 20.50 12.28
N VAL A 103 2.22 20.97 12.33
CA VAL A 103 1.65 21.69 13.49
C VAL A 103 1.41 20.76 14.68
N GLN A 104 0.79 19.59 14.44
CA GLN A 104 0.42 18.66 15.52
C GLN A 104 1.64 17.90 16.06
N ASN A 105 2.55 17.48 15.17
CA ASN A 105 3.72 16.69 15.53
C ASN A 105 4.95 17.57 15.65
N GLY A 106 4.87 18.77 16.23
CA GLY A 106 6.00 19.70 16.28
C GLY A 106 7.30 19.12 16.88
N PRO A 107 8.41 19.90 16.89
CA PRO A 107 9.75 19.40 17.23
C PRO A 107 9.85 18.65 18.57
N LYS A 108 9.00 19.01 19.55
CA LYS A 108 8.99 18.41 20.89
C LYS A 108 8.58 16.93 20.91
N VAL A 109 7.72 16.48 20.00
CA VAL A 109 7.28 15.07 19.89
C VAL A 109 8.20 14.29 18.95
N LEU A 110 8.74 14.93 17.91
CA LEU A 110 9.61 14.29 16.93
C LEU A 110 11.02 14.01 17.47
N LEU A 111 11.62 14.90 18.25
CA LEU A 111 13.00 14.73 18.72
C LEU A 111 13.20 13.44 19.56
N PRO A 112 12.31 13.10 20.52
CA PRO A 112 12.39 11.85 21.27
C PRO A 112 12.04 10.58 20.47
N LEU A 113 11.52 10.72 19.25
CA LEU A 113 11.12 9.60 18.39
C LEU A 113 11.84 9.63 17.03
N LEU A 114 12.81 10.52 16.88
CA LEU A 114 13.54 10.72 15.64
C LEU A 114 14.26 9.44 15.19
N SER A 115 14.71 8.62 16.15
CA SER A 115 15.35 7.34 15.86
C SER A 115 14.45 6.36 15.12
N VAL A 116 13.14 6.33 15.44
CA VAL A 116 12.18 5.43 14.76
C VAL A 116 11.78 6.00 13.40
N ILE A 117 11.63 7.32 13.28
CA ILE A 117 11.35 7.99 12.01
C ILE A 117 12.50 7.80 11.02
N ILE A 118 13.75 7.98 11.47
CA ILE A 118 14.95 7.75 10.64
C ILE A 118 15.04 6.28 10.24
N ALA A 119 14.81 5.34 11.18
CA ALA A 119 14.83 3.92 10.88
C ALA A 119 13.81 3.55 9.79
N MET A 120 12.60 4.11 9.89
CA MET A 120 11.55 3.92 8.88
C MET A 120 11.95 4.52 7.53
N ALA A 121 12.39 5.78 7.50
CA ALA A 121 12.78 6.46 6.27
C ALA A 121 13.94 5.75 5.56
N VAL A 122 14.97 5.35 6.31
CA VAL A 122 16.13 4.62 5.78
C VAL A 122 15.70 3.24 5.31
N GLY A 123 14.91 2.50 6.10
CA GLY A 123 14.41 1.18 5.74
C GLY A 123 13.60 1.21 4.43
N CYS A 124 12.63 2.12 4.32
CA CYS A 124 11.86 2.31 3.10
C CYS A 124 12.74 2.71 1.91
N THR A 125 13.70 3.62 2.11
CA THR A 125 14.60 4.04 1.03
C THR A 125 15.48 2.89 0.55
N ILE A 126 16.06 2.10 1.47
CA ILE A 126 16.84 0.91 1.13
C ILE A 126 15.95 -0.10 0.39
N HIS A 127 14.74 -0.35 0.86
CA HIS A 127 13.83 -1.28 0.21
C HIS A 127 13.46 -0.81 -1.21
N ALA A 128 13.11 0.46 -1.39
CA ALA A 128 12.82 1.03 -2.70
C ALA A 128 14.03 0.92 -3.64
N VAL A 129 15.21 1.35 -3.18
CA VAL A 129 16.43 1.40 -4.02
C VAL A 129 16.97 0.00 -4.30
N CYS A 130 16.99 -0.91 -3.32
CA CYS A 130 17.58 -2.23 -3.50
C CYS A 130 16.60 -3.24 -4.08
N VAL A 131 15.36 -3.28 -3.60
CA VAL A 131 14.36 -4.28 -4.03
C VAL A 131 13.66 -3.80 -5.28
N TYR A 132 12.99 -2.65 -5.25
CA TYR A 132 12.17 -2.22 -6.39
C TYR A 132 12.98 -1.79 -7.60
N SER A 133 14.15 -1.16 -7.43
CA SER A 133 15.05 -0.94 -8.56
C SER A 133 15.51 -2.24 -9.19
N SER A 134 15.80 -3.27 -8.39
CA SER A 134 16.24 -4.57 -8.90
C SER A 134 15.11 -5.28 -9.64
N VAL A 135 13.89 -5.27 -9.09
CA VAL A 135 12.70 -5.82 -9.76
C VAL A 135 12.45 -5.09 -11.09
N ALA A 136 12.43 -3.76 -11.08
CA ALA A 136 12.21 -2.96 -12.28
C ALA A 136 13.33 -3.14 -13.33
N ALA A 137 14.60 -3.23 -12.91
CA ALA A 137 15.74 -3.34 -13.83
C ALA A 137 15.96 -4.75 -14.36
N VAL A 138 15.93 -5.76 -13.50
CA VAL A 138 16.28 -7.14 -13.84
C VAL A 138 15.09 -7.84 -14.51
N VAL A 139 13.91 -7.78 -13.89
CA VAL A 139 12.71 -8.45 -14.41
C VAL A 139 11.97 -7.54 -15.38
N GLY A 140 11.76 -6.28 -15.00
CA GLY A 140 11.03 -5.31 -15.80
C GLY A 140 11.79 -4.73 -16.99
N HIS A 141 13.08 -5.02 -17.13
CA HIS A 141 13.98 -4.44 -18.13
C HIS A 141 13.90 -2.90 -18.23
N MET A 142 13.59 -2.23 -17.11
CA MET A 142 13.39 -0.80 -17.02
C MET A 142 14.46 -0.15 -16.14
N SER A 143 15.13 0.88 -16.65
CA SER A 143 16.13 1.61 -15.86
C SER A 143 15.49 2.16 -14.56
N PRO A 144 16.13 2.02 -13.39
CA PRO A 144 15.60 2.54 -12.13
C PRO A 144 15.30 4.04 -12.16
N VAL A 145 16.13 4.82 -12.87
CA VAL A 145 15.94 6.27 -13.01
C VAL A 145 14.63 6.58 -13.75
N ARG A 146 14.32 5.86 -14.82
CA ARG A 146 13.04 6.00 -15.53
C ARG A 146 11.87 5.61 -14.63
N PHE A 147 12.01 4.50 -13.89
CA PHE A 147 10.98 4.02 -12.97
C PHE A 147 10.61 5.07 -11.91
N PHE A 148 11.59 5.54 -11.12
CA PHE A 148 11.31 6.54 -10.08
C PHE A 148 10.87 7.88 -10.65
N ARG A 149 11.38 8.30 -11.82
CA ARG A 149 10.93 9.53 -12.49
C ARG A 149 9.47 9.44 -12.91
N GLY A 150 9.03 8.29 -13.43
CA GLY A 150 7.62 8.06 -13.77
C GLY A 150 6.72 8.05 -12.54
N MET A 151 7.22 7.52 -11.42
CA MET A 151 6.48 7.38 -10.17
C MET A 151 6.45 8.61 -9.26
N ALA A 152 7.37 9.58 -9.46
CA ALA A 152 7.57 10.71 -8.54
C ALA A 152 6.28 11.44 -8.13
N GLU A 153 5.37 11.67 -9.08
CA GLU A 153 4.09 12.32 -8.82
C GLU A 153 3.18 11.50 -7.90
N ALA A 154 3.03 10.20 -8.18
CA ALA A 154 2.24 9.30 -7.32
C ALA A 154 2.89 9.16 -5.93
N MET A 155 4.23 9.10 -5.87
CA MET A 155 4.97 9.02 -4.61
C MET A 155 4.72 10.24 -3.72
N VAL A 156 4.73 11.45 -4.27
CA VAL A 156 4.44 12.68 -3.49
C VAL A 156 3.00 12.70 -2.97
N ILE A 157 2.04 12.23 -3.76
CA ILE A 157 0.65 12.15 -3.32
C ILE A 157 0.48 11.10 -2.24
N ALA A 158 1.05 9.92 -2.40
CA ALA A 158 1.00 8.87 -1.38
C ALA A 158 1.66 9.33 -0.07
N PHE A 159 2.80 10.01 -0.17
CA PHE A 159 3.52 10.56 0.98
C PHE A 159 2.67 11.55 1.78
N THR A 160 1.80 12.30 1.10
CA THR A 160 1.05 13.41 1.72
C THR A 160 -0.35 12.99 2.14
N THR A 161 -1.02 12.18 1.32
CA THR A 161 -2.36 11.65 1.59
C THR A 161 -2.34 10.49 2.58
N CYS A 162 -1.24 9.70 2.63
CA CYS A 162 -1.16 8.45 3.37
C CYS A 162 -2.28 7.46 3.03
N SER A 163 -2.66 7.41 1.75
CA SER A 163 -3.63 6.45 1.27
C SER A 163 -3.19 5.85 -0.06
N SER A 164 -2.92 4.54 -0.06
CA SER A 164 -2.72 3.77 -1.29
C SER A 164 -3.99 3.80 -2.14
N ALA A 165 -5.16 3.62 -1.52
CA ALA A 165 -6.45 3.68 -2.18
C ALA A 165 -6.72 5.05 -2.82
N GLY A 166 -6.44 6.14 -2.09
CA GLY A 166 -6.59 7.51 -2.59
C GLY A 166 -5.59 7.88 -3.69
N THR A 167 -4.43 7.21 -3.73
CA THR A 167 -3.37 7.44 -4.73
C THR A 167 -3.50 6.51 -5.95
N LEU A 168 -4.26 5.42 -5.83
CA LEU A 168 -4.44 4.41 -6.87
C LEU A 168 -4.71 4.99 -8.26
N PRO A 169 -5.61 5.97 -8.45
CA PRO A 169 -5.91 6.48 -9.78
C PRO A 169 -4.70 7.18 -10.43
N VAL A 170 -3.88 7.88 -9.63
CA VAL A 170 -2.66 8.53 -10.12
C VAL A 170 -1.55 7.50 -10.36
N ASN A 171 -1.48 6.46 -9.52
CA ASN A 171 -0.54 5.36 -9.71
C ASN A 171 -0.82 4.62 -11.03
N MET A 172 -2.09 4.31 -11.30
CA MET A 172 -2.54 3.70 -12.56
C MET A 172 -2.15 4.56 -13.76
N LYS A 173 -2.50 5.84 -13.73
CA LYS A 173 -2.16 6.77 -14.81
C LYS A 173 -0.64 6.86 -15.06
N ASN A 174 0.17 7.01 -14.01
CA ASN A 174 1.62 7.10 -14.16
C ASN A 174 2.23 5.80 -14.70
N THR A 175 1.74 4.66 -14.21
CA THR A 175 2.24 3.34 -14.62
C THR A 175 1.87 3.05 -16.09
N GLU A 176 0.68 3.44 -16.51
CA GLU A 176 0.24 3.34 -17.91
C GLU A 176 0.98 4.34 -18.82
N GLU A 177 0.83 5.65 -18.56
CA GLU A 177 1.27 6.71 -19.48
C GLU A 177 2.79 6.97 -19.42
N LYS A 178 3.41 6.91 -18.24
CA LYS A 178 4.83 7.27 -18.05
C LYS A 178 5.76 6.07 -18.02
N LEU A 179 5.33 4.96 -17.43
CA LEU A 179 6.11 3.73 -17.40
C LEU A 179 5.86 2.86 -18.64
N GLY A 180 4.70 2.98 -19.29
CA GLY A 180 4.38 2.28 -20.54
C GLY A 180 3.92 0.83 -20.33
N VAL A 181 3.37 0.55 -19.15
CA VAL A 181 2.79 -0.76 -18.80
C VAL A 181 1.41 -0.88 -19.45
N LYS A 182 1.08 -2.07 -19.98
CA LYS A 182 -0.23 -2.31 -20.60
C LYS A 182 -1.37 -2.06 -19.61
N ARG A 183 -2.43 -1.39 -20.08
CA ARG A 183 -3.63 -1.06 -19.29
C ARG A 183 -4.26 -2.26 -18.59
N ASP A 184 -4.35 -3.40 -19.26
CA ASP A 184 -4.93 -4.63 -18.68
C ASP A 184 -4.16 -5.06 -17.42
N ILE A 185 -2.82 -4.97 -17.46
CA ILE A 185 -1.96 -5.28 -16.31
C ILE A 185 -2.11 -4.22 -15.22
N VAL A 186 -2.07 -2.94 -15.58
CA VAL A 186 -2.27 -1.82 -14.64
C VAL A 186 -3.60 -1.95 -13.89
N SER A 187 -4.68 -2.26 -14.62
CA SER A 187 -6.05 -2.33 -14.10
C SER A 187 -6.30 -3.49 -13.14
N PHE A 188 -5.43 -4.50 -13.14
CA PHE A 188 -5.51 -5.63 -12.23
C PHE A 188 -4.47 -5.56 -11.12
N VAL A 189 -3.19 -5.39 -11.48
CA VAL A 189 -2.06 -5.49 -10.54
C VAL A 189 -2.08 -4.36 -9.52
N LEU A 190 -2.34 -3.11 -9.92
CA LEU A 190 -2.28 -1.99 -8.98
C LEU A 190 -3.46 -1.96 -8.00
N PRO A 191 -4.73 -2.17 -8.41
CA PRO A 191 -5.82 -2.25 -7.45
C PRO A 191 -5.67 -3.40 -6.46
N LEU A 192 -5.16 -4.55 -6.94
CA LEU A 192 -4.85 -5.68 -6.07
C LEU A 192 -3.73 -5.32 -5.08
N GLY A 193 -2.60 -4.81 -5.59
CA GLY A 193 -1.45 -4.39 -4.79
C GLY A 193 -1.79 -3.37 -3.72
N ALA A 194 -2.63 -2.37 -4.03
CA ALA A 194 -3.10 -1.37 -3.08
C ALA A 194 -3.84 -1.92 -1.86
N THR A 195 -4.21 -3.22 -1.87
CA THR A 195 -4.85 -3.93 -0.76
C THR A 195 -3.99 -5.03 -0.14
N ILE A 196 -3.18 -5.75 -0.91
CA ILE A 196 -2.44 -6.92 -0.39
C ILE A 196 -0.92 -6.72 -0.35
N ASN A 197 -0.36 -5.78 -1.11
CA ASN A 197 1.08 -5.57 -1.24
C ASN A 197 1.52 -4.36 -0.42
N MET A 198 1.63 -4.57 0.89
CA MET A 198 1.94 -3.49 1.84
C MET A 198 3.30 -3.66 2.51
N ASP A 199 4.38 -3.76 1.73
CA ASP A 199 5.76 -3.94 2.20
C ASP A 199 6.20 -2.88 3.21
N GLY A 200 5.83 -1.61 2.98
CA GLY A 200 6.08 -0.52 3.91
C GLY A 200 5.34 -0.70 5.23
N THR A 201 4.15 -1.28 5.21
CA THR A 201 3.40 -1.62 6.42
C THR A 201 4.09 -2.76 7.18
N ALA A 202 4.58 -3.79 6.49
CA ALA A 202 5.37 -4.85 7.12
C ALA A 202 6.66 -4.32 7.75
N LEU A 203 7.37 -3.42 7.05
CA LEU A 203 8.56 -2.74 7.57
C LEU A 203 8.23 -1.91 8.81
N TYR A 204 7.13 -1.15 8.76
CA TYR A 204 6.60 -0.38 9.88
C TYR A 204 6.32 -1.27 11.10
N MET A 205 5.73 -2.45 10.92
CA MET A 205 5.46 -3.40 12.00
C MET A 205 6.73 -3.90 12.67
N GLY A 206 7.76 -4.24 11.88
CA GLY A 206 9.06 -4.66 12.39
C GLY A 206 9.77 -3.54 13.16
N VAL A 207 9.85 -2.35 12.56
CA VAL A 207 10.50 -1.18 13.15
C VAL A 207 9.81 -0.74 14.45
N CYS A 208 8.48 -0.70 14.48
CA CYS A 208 7.72 -0.29 15.66
C CYS A 208 7.77 -1.33 16.78
N SER A 209 7.71 -2.62 16.45
CA SER A 209 7.85 -3.70 17.45
C SER A 209 9.22 -3.67 18.12
N LEU A 210 10.29 -3.48 17.34
CA LEU A 210 11.65 -3.29 17.85
C LEU A 210 11.78 -2.03 18.71
N PHE A 211 11.16 -0.93 18.29
CA PHE A 211 11.15 0.32 19.05
C PHE A 211 10.47 0.13 20.42
N ILE A 212 9.29 -0.49 20.45
CA ILE A 212 8.55 -0.75 21.68
C ILE A 212 9.35 -1.67 22.59
N ALA A 213 9.88 -2.77 22.07
CA ALA A 213 10.71 -3.68 22.85
C ALA A 213 11.88 -2.94 23.54
N ASN A 214 12.59 -2.07 22.81
CA ASN A 214 13.71 -1.31 23.37
C ASN A 214 13.28 -0.27 24.43
N VAL A 215 12.15 0.42 24.23
CA VAL A 215 11.63 1.40 25.22
C VAL A 215 11.25 0.71 26.53
N PHE A 216 10.67 -0.48 26.45
CA PHE A 216 10.28 -1.26 27.63
C PHE A 216 11.42 -2.15 28.18
N GLY A 217 12.62 -2.07 27.60
CA GLY A 217 13.76 -2.89 28.04
C GLY A 217 13.58 -4.39 27.80
N ILE A 218 12.69 -4.78 26.89
CA ILE A 218 12.40 -6.17 26.53
C ILE A 218 13.40 -6.62 25.46
N HIS A 219 14.15 -7.67 25.75
CA HIS A 219 15.01 -8.31 24.76
C HIS A 219 14.19 -9.28 23.91
N LEU A 220 14.10 -9.02 22.60
CA LEU A 220 13.44 -9.93 21.67
C LEU A 220 14.36 -11.10 21.32
N THR A 221 13.85 -12.32 21.47
CA THR A 221 14.54 -13.52 20.99
C THR A 221 14.49 -13.60 19.47
N MET A 222 15.34 -14.46 18.88
CA MET A 222 15.28 -14.73 17.43
C MET A 222 13.91 -15.26 16.99
N ASP A 223 13.29 -16.11 17.80
CA ASP A 223 11.96 -16.65 17.52
C ASP A 223 10.89 -15.55 17.51
N GLN A 224 10.94 -14.60 18.44
CA GLN A 224 10.04 -13.45 18.46
C GLN A 224 10.29 -12.52 17.26
N MET A 225 11.55 -12.30 16.87
CA MET A 225 11.87 -11.51 15.67
C MET A 225 11.33 -12.17 14.40
N MET A 226 11.48 -13.48 14.26
CA MET A 226 10.89 -14.25 13.15
C MET A 226 9.37 -14.21 13.17
N MET A 227 8.77 -14.28 14.35
CA MET A 227 7.32 -14.16 14.52
C MET A 227 6.82 -12.78 14.10
N ILE A 228 7.51 -11.69 14.47
CA ILE A 228 7.18 -10.32 14.01
C ILE A 228 7.23 -10.21 12.49
N VAL A 229 8.24 -10.81 11.84
CA VAL A 229 8.32 -10.81 10.37
C VAL A 229 7.13 -11.56 9.77
N LEU A 230 6.81 -12.75 10.29
CA LEU A 230 5.71 -13.57 9.80
C LEU A 230 4.36 -12.89 10.01
N THR A 231 4.04 -12.51 11.25
CA THR A 231 2.76 -11.90 11.60
C THR A 231 2.63 -10.50 11.00
N GLY A 232 3.71 -9.75 10.89
CA GLY A 232 3.73 -8.46 10.21
C GLY A 232 3.46 -8.58 8.71
N THR A 233 4.07 -9.57 8.04
CA THR A 233 3.79 -9.83 6.62
C THR A 233 2.33 -10.23 6.40
N LEU A 234 1.80 -11.14 7.23
CA LEU A 234 0.38 -11.54 7.15
C LEU A 234 -0.57 -10.38 7.47
N ALA A 235 -0.24 -9.57 8.47
CA ALA A 235 -1.02 -8.41 8.86
C ALA A 235 -1.02 -7.33 7.75
N SER A 236 0.06 -7.21 6.98
CA SER A 236 0.15 -6.28 5.85
C SER A 236 -0.91 -6.57 4.76
N ILE A 237 -1.23 -7.85 4.51
CA ILE A 237 -2.28 -8.27 3.56
C ILE A 237 -3.67 -7.87 4.04
N GLY A 238 -3.90 -7.90 5.36
CA GLY A 238 -5.17 -7.51 5.98
C GLY A 238 -5.31 -6.02 6.27
N THR A 239 -4.28 -5.22 5.97
CA THR A 239 -4.29 -3.78 6.25
C THR A 239 -5.03 -3.06 5.14
N ALA A 240 -6.00 -2.21 5.46
CA ALA A 240 -6.65 -1.37 4.44
C ALA A 240 -5.71 -0.24 3.98
N GLY A 241 -5.77 0.14 2.70
CA GLY A 241 -4.93 1.19 2.09
C GLY A 241 -5.33 2.62 2.46
N VAL A 242 -5.70 2.84 3.72
CA VAL A 242 -6.25 4.10 4.26
C VAL A 242 -5.48 4.56 5.51
N PRO A 243 -5.50 5.85 5.84
CA PRO A 243 -4.73 6.38 6.96
C PRO A 243 -5.07 5.69 8.30
N GLY A 244 -4.04 5.41 9.10
CA GLY A 244 -4.18 4.83 10.44
C GLY A 244 -4.48 3.33 10.51
N ALA A 245 -4.70 2.66 9.37
CA ALA A 245 -4.95 1.21 9.34
C ALA A 245 -3.74 0.41 9.87
N GLY A 246 -2.51 0.87 9.61
CA GLY A 246 -1.31 0.19 10.09
C GLY A 246 -1.18 0.17 11.62
N LEU A 247 -1.67 1.18 12.33
CA LEU A 247 -1.64 1.23 13.80
C LEU A 247 -2.55 0.15 14.43
N ILE A 248 -3.71 -0.12 13.80
CA ILE A 248 -4.64 -1.18 14.22
C ILE A 248 -3.95 -2.53 14.07
N MET A 249 -3.31 -2.78 12.93
CA MET A 249 -2.65 -4.04 12.64
C MET A 249 -1.36 -4.26 13.44
N LEU A 250 -0.67 -3.17 13.84
CA LEU A 250 0.47 -3.27 14.76
C LEU A 250 0.07 -3.90 16.10
N ALA A 251 -1.12 -3.61 16.62
CA ALA A 251 -1.58 -4.19 17.89
C ALA A 251 -1.63 -5.72 17.84
N MET A 252 -2.09 -6.29 16.72
CA MET A 252 -2.11 -7.73 16.49
C MET A 252 -0.68 -8.31 16.51
N VAL A 253 0.27 -7.64 15.86
CA VAL A 253 1.68 -8.06 15.83
C VAL A 253 2.28 -8.04 17.23
N LEU A 254 2.05 -6.97 18.01
CA LEU A 254 2.56 -6.87 19.39
C LEU A 254 2.01 -7.98 20.29
N GLN A 255 0.70 -8.25 20.20
CA GLN A 255 0.07 -9.34 20.95
C GLN A 255 0.68 -10.70 20.61
N SER A 256 1.00 -10.94 19.32
CA SER A 256 1.57 -12.23 18.88
C SER A 256 2.88 -12.57 19.59
N VAL A 257 3.69 -11.57 19.94
CA VAL A 257 4.98 -11.74 20.61
C VAL A 257 4.98 -11.32 22.09
N GLY A 258 3.82 -10.99 22.65
CA GLY A 258 3.66 -10.61 24.06
C GLY A 258 4.24 -9.24 24.43
N LEU A 259 4.33 -8.31 23.47
CA LEU A 259 4.77 -6.94 23.73
C LEU A 259 3.64 -6.07 24.31
N PRO A 260 3.96 -5.11 25.21
CA PRO A 260 2.98 -4.25 25.85
C PRO A 260 2.26 -3.34 24.84
N LEU A 261 0.93 -3.31 24.91
CA LEU A 261 0.09 -2.48 24.03
C LEU A 261 0.14 -1.00 24.38
N GLU A 262 0.60 -0.65 25.58
CA GLU A 262 0.89 0.72 26.01
C GLU A 262 1.90 1.39 25.06
N GLY A 263 2.80 0.60 24.46
CA GLY A 263 3.72 1.08 23.43
C GLY A 263 3.03 1.62 22.17
N LEU A 264 1.77 1.25 21.90
CA LEU A 264 1.00 1.80 20.78
C LEU A 264 0.75 3.29 20.95
N ALA A 265 0.58 3.81 22.17
CA ALA A 265 0.38 5.24 22.39
C ALA A 265 1.58 6.05 21.91
N LEU A 266 2.79 5.53 22.13
CA LEU A 266 4.05 6.15 21.68
C LEU A 266 4.15 6.20 20.15
N VAL A 267 3.73 5.13 19.48
CA VAL A 267 3.74 5.06 18.02
C VAL A 267 2.60 5.88 17.42
N ALA A 268 1.42 5.89 18.04
CA ALA A 268 0.26 6.66 17.59
C ALA A 268 0.58 8.16 17.48
N GLY A 269 1.38 8.69 18.42
CA GLY A 269 1.82 10.09 18.40
C GLY A 269 2.71 10.47 17.20
N ILE A 270 3.23 9.50 16.44
CA ILE A 270 4.03 9.74 15.23
C ILE A 270 3.58 8.91 14.02
N ASP A 271 2.51 8.11 14.15
CA ASP A 271 2.05 7.18 13.11
C ASP A 271 1.83 7.95 11.81
N ARG A 272 1.31 9.17 11.91
CA ARG A 272 1.06 10.02 10.75
C ARG A 272 2.31 10.30 9.91
N VAL A 273 3.49 10.40 10.53
CA VAL A 273 4.78 10.63 9.84
C VAL A 273 5.33 9.31 9.29
N LEU A 274 5.25 8.23 10.06
CA LEU A 274 5.67 6.89 9.62
C LEU A 274 4.83 6.41 8.42
N ASP A 275 3.54 6.75 8.41
CA ASP A 275 2.60 6.44 7.35
C ASP A 275 2.99 7.05 6.00
N MET A 276 3.63 8.22 6.02
CA MET A 276 4.09 8.91 4.81
C MET A 276 5.10 8.03 4.07
N PHE A 277 6.07 7.47 4.80
CA PHE A 277 7.07 6.57 4.23
C PHE A 277 6.45 5.23 3.83
N ARG A 278 5.58 4.65 4.67
CA ARG A 278 4.98 3.33 4.42
C ARG A 278 4.10 3.32 3.17
N THR A 279 3.20 4.30 3.03
CA THR A 279 2.29 4.38 1.89
C THR A 279 3.05 4.63 0.60
N THR A 280 4.06 5.51 0.64
CA THR A 280 4.92 5.77 -0.52
C THR A 280 5.66 4.52 -0.96
N LEU A 281 6.16 3.70 -0.03
CA LEU A 281 6.81 2.45 -0.38
C LEU A 281 5.81 1.47 -1.03
N ASN A 282 4.64 1.27 -0.42
CA ASN A 282 3.62 0.34 -0.90
C ASN A 282 3.25 0.59 -2.37
N ILE A 283 2.83 1.81 -2.69
CA ILE A 283 2.41 2.15 -4.07
C ILE A 283 3.56 2.10 -5.07
N THR A 284 4.81 2.29 -4.61
CA THR A 284 6.00 2.13 -5.45
C THR A 284 6.24 0.65 -5.74
N GLY A 285 6.06 -0.23 -4.75
CA GLY A 285 6.13 -1.68 -4.92
C GLY A 285 5.10 -2.18 -5.92
N ASP A 286 3.86 -1.70 -5.83
CA ASP A 286 2.78 -2.06 -6.76
C ASP A 286 3.18 -1.78 -8.22
N ALA A 287 3.75 -0.59 -8.48
CA ALA A 287 4.22 -0.22 -9.81
C ALA A 287 5.43 -1.05 -10.27
N ALA A 288 6.35 -1.38 -9.36
CA ALA A 288 7.51 -2.23 -9.69
C ALA A 288 7.06 -3.64 -10.10
N VAL A 289 6.08 -4.21 -9.39
CA VAL A 289 5.47 -5.49 -9.74
C VAL A 289 4.73 -5.40 -11.07
N ALA A 290 3.94 -4.34 -11.30
CA ALA A 290 3.25 -4.16 -12.58
C ALA A 290 4.22 -4.09 -13.77
N VAL A 291 5.35 -3.41 -13.61
CA VAL A 291 6.43 -3.35 -14.61
C VAL A 291 7.06 -4.72 -14.84
N ALA A 292 7.31 -5.49 -13.78
CA ALA A 292 7.86 -6.84 -13.87
C ALA A 292 6.89 -7.81 -14.60
N ILE A 293 5.61 -7.80 -14.24
CA ILE A 293 4.58 -8.64 -14.85
C ILE A 293 4.40 -8.30 -16.33
N ASP A 294 4.43 -7.03 -16.70
CA ASP A 294 4.34 -6.61 -18.11
C ASP A 294 5.52 -7.08 -18.95
N ALA A 295 6.73 -7.09 -18.39
CA ALA A 295 7.88 -7.66 -19.06
C ALA A 295 7.75 -9.19 -19.24
N THR A 296 7.28 -9.91 -18.22
CA THR A 296 7.11 -11.37 -18.31
C THR A 296 5.99 -11.76 -19.26
N GLU A 297 4.84 -11.07 -19.25
CA GLU A 297 3.72 -11.36 -20.16
C GLU A 297 4.06 -11.08 -21.62
N LYS A 298 4.91 -10.07 -21.90
CA LYS A 298 5.43 -9.83 -23.26
C LYS A 298 6.33 -10.96 -23.78
N SER A 299 6.92 -11.75 -22.88
CA SER A 299 7.78 -12.89 -23.24
C SER A 299 7.01 -14.19 -23.50
N VAL A 300 5.72 -14.24 -23.15
CA VAL A 300 4.85 -15.41 -23.38
C VAL A 300 4.23 -15.32 -24.79
N PRO A 301 4.42 -16.32 -25.67
CA PRO A 301 3.79 -16.36 -26.99
C PRO A 301 2.26 -16.35 -26.87
N THR A 302 1.60 -15.36 -27.48
CA THR A 302 0.15 -15.11 -27.35
C THR A 302 -0.72 -16.02 -28.24
N GLN A 303 -0.23 -17.23 -28.58
CA GLN A 303 -0.99 -18.23 -29.32
C GLN A 303 -1.31 -19.42 -28.40
N LEU A 304 -2.39 -19.28 -27.62
CA LEU A 304 -3.20 -20.45 -27.31
C LEU A 304 -4.15 -20.64 -28.49
N GLU A 305 -3.72 -21.42 -29.49
CA GLU A 305 -4.64 -22.01 -30.45
C GLU A 305 -5.62 -22.86 -29.64
N ILE A 306 -6.81 -22.32 -29.38
CA ILE A 306 -7.95 -23.11 -28.96
C ILE A 306 -8.35 -23.89 -30.21
N THR A 307 -7.76 -25.08 -30.40
CA THR A 307 -8.24 -26.04 -31.39
C THR A 307 -9.64 -26.46 -30.97
N GLU A 308 -10.62 -26.20 -31.86
CA GLU A 308 -12.02 -26.62 -31.74
C GLU A 308 -12.19 -28.12 -31.49
#